data_AF-A0A8X6QPS0-F1
#
_entry.id   AF-A0A8X6QPS0-F1
#
_cell.length_a   1.000
_cell.length_b   1.000
_cell.length_c   1.000
_cell.angle_alpha   90.00
_cell.angle_beta   90.00
_cell.angle_gamma   90.00
#
_symmetry.space_group_name_H-M   'P 1'
#
loop_
_entity.id
_entity.type
_entity.pdbx_description
1 polymer ?
#
loop_
_entity_poly.entity_id
_entity_poly.type
_entity_poly.pdbx_seq_one_letter_code
_entity_poly.pdbx_strand_id
1 'polypeptide(L)'
;MTDAFSSNWIARFSVPSTITTVQGSQFESCLFRALIRLLGEKRIHTTVHHSQSNGLIEEFHRPLKAAIISYATEKWTKFLPTILLGLRPSLKETIGCTSAELVYEKILR
;
A
#
# COMPACT_ATOMS: atom_id res chain seq x y z
N MET A 1 -3.61 9.91 7.63
CA MET A 1 -4.05 8.67 6.94
C MET A 1 -5.24 8.92 6.03
N THR A 2 -6.40 9.34 6.55
CA THR A 2 -7.63 9.56 5.76
C THR A 2 -7.43 10.47 4.56
N ASP A 3 -6.83 11.64 4.77
CA ASP A 3 -6.58 12.61 3.70
C ASP A 3 -5.63 12.06 2.62
N ALA A 4 -4.50 11.49 3.02
CA ALA A 4 -3.55 10.86 2.11
C ALA A 4 -4.18 9.69 1.31
N PHE A 5 -5.06 8.90 1.93
CA PHE A 5 -5.77 7.82 1.26
C PHE A 5 -6.76 8.35 0.22
N SER A 6 -7.53 9.38 0.56
CA SER A 6 -8.49 10.00 -0.35
C SER A 6 -7.80 10.70 -1.53
N SER A 7 -6.84 11.58 -1.25
CA SER A 7 -6.17 12.40 -2.26
C SER A 7 -5.20 11.63 -3.17
N ASN A 8 -4.62 10.52 -2.70
CA ASN A 8 -3.65 9.77 -3.50
C ASN A 8 -4.19 8.45 -4.05
N TRP A 9 -4.93 7.66 -3.26
CA TRP A 9 -5.43 6.37 -3.73
C TRP A 9 -6.77 6.52 -4.41
N ILE A 10 -7.79 6.97 -3.69
CA ILE A 10 -9.17 7.04 -4.21
C ILE A 10 -9.23 7.96 -5.43
N ALA A 11 -8.59 9.12 -5.39
CA ALA A 11 -8.58 10.05 -6.52
C ALA A 11 -7.89 9.49 -7.79
N ARG A 12 -7.02 8.48 -7.67
CA ARG A 12 -6.28 7.90 -8.81
C ARG A 12 -6.84 6.57 -9.30
N PHE A 13 -7.30 5.73 -8.38
CA PHE A 13 -7.66 4.33 -8.64
C PHE A 13 -9.11 4.00 -8.29
N SER A 14 -9.89 5.01 -7.91
CA SER A 14 -11.25 4.84 -7.38
C SER A 14 -11.30 4.12 -6.02
N VAL A 15 -12.52 3.90 -5.54
CA VAL A 15 -12.78 3.27 -4.25
C VAL A 15 -12.57 1.75 -4.38
N PRO A 16 -11.71 1.13 -3.55
CA PRO A 16 -11.52 -0.32 -3.57
C PRO A 16 -12.66 -1.06 -2.86
N SER A 17 -13.15 -2.15 -3.45
CA SER A 17 -14.29 -2.96 -2.96
C SER A 17 -14.09 -3.64 -1.59
N THR A 18 -12.83 -3.75 -1.17
CA THR A 18 -12.44 -4.35 0.10
C THR A 18 -11.14 -3.70 0.55
N ILE A 19 -11.09 -3.27 1.81
CA ILE A 19 -9.87 -2.73 2.42
C ILE A 19 -9.47 -3.60 3.60
N THR A 20 -8.25 -4.12 3.55
CA THR A 20 -7.64 -4.90 4.63
C THR A 20 -6.66 -4.01 5.41
N THR A 21 -6.85 -3.89 6.72
CA THR A 21 -5.99 -3.05 7.58
C THR A 21 -5.57 -3.77 8.86
N VAL A 22 -4.36 -3.49 9.31
CA VAL A 22 -3.90 -3.82 10.68
C VAL A 22 -4.65 -3.00 11.73
N GLN A 23 -4.65 -3.47 12.98
CA GLN A 23 -5.27 -2.79 14.14
C GLN A 23 -4.48 -1.55 14.62
N GLY A 24 -3.87 -0.80 13.70
CA GLY A 24 -3.17 0.44 14.03
C GLY A 24 -4.15 1.58 14.31
N SER A 25 -3.84 2.42 15.30
CA SER A 25 -4.67 3.57 15.71
C SER A 25 -5.07 4.51 14.57
N GLN A 26 -4.21 4.64 13.55
CA GLN A 26 -4.46 5.47 12.37
C GLN A 26 -5.62 4.95 11.51
N PHE A 27 -5.80 3.64 11.45
CA PHE A 27 -6.90 2.96 10.76
C PHE A 27 -8.14 2.84 11.66
N GLU A 28 -7.98 3.01 12.97
CA GLU A 28 -9.07 2.99 13.95
C GLU A 28 -9.65 4.37 14.29
N SER A 29 -9.12 5.45 13.71
CA SER A 29 -9.66 6.79 13.94
C SER A 29 -11.12 6.91 13.50
N CYS A 30 -11.92 7.67 14.27
CA CYS A 30 -13.33 7.93 13.94
C CYS A 30 -13.50 8.47 12.52
N LEU A 31 -12.57 9.34 12.09
CA LEU A 31 -12.57 9.92 10.75
C LEU A 31 -12.33 8.86 9.66
N PHE A 32 -11.38 7.95 9.84
CA PHE A 32 -11.14 6.88 8.87
C PHE A 32 -12.34 5.93 8.80
N ARG A 33 -12.93 5.55 9.94
CA ARG A 33 -14.15 4.73 9.97
C ARG A 33 -15.33 5.41 9.29
N ALA A 34 -15.51 6.72 9.50
CA ALA A 34 -16.56 7.50 8.85
C ALA A 34 -16.37 7.54 7.32
N LEU A 35 -15.13 7.74 6.85
CA LEU A 35 -14.81 7.68 5.42
C LEU A 35 -15.16 6.32 4.83
N ILE A 36 -14.70 5.22 5.43
CA ILE A 36 -14.98 3.88 4.88
C ILE A 36 -16.49 3.58 4.84
N ARG A 37 -17.25 4.02 5.86
CA ARG A 37 -18.73 3.91 5.86
C ARG A 37 -19.38 4.72 4.74
N LEU A 38 -18.91 5.95 4.50
CA LEU A 38 -19.43 6.82 3.43
C LEU A 38 -19.21 6.17 2.05
N LEU A 39 -18.06 5.52 1.87
CA LEU A 39 -17.70 4.88 0.60
C LEU A 39 -18.43 3.55 0.37
N GLY A 40 -19.23 3.07 1.33
CA GLY A 40 -20.02 1.85 1.21
C GLY A 40 -19.22 0.55 1.33
N GLU A 41 -17.96 0.63 1.76
CA GLU A 41 -17.02 -0.47 1.60
C GLU A 41 -16.96 -1.45 2.77
N LYS A 42 -16.71 -2.72 2.44
CA LYS A 42 -16.48 -3.77 3.44
C LYS A 42 -15.04 -3.73 3.92
N ARG A 43 -14.86 -3.31 5.19
CA ARG A 43 -13.56 -3.36 5.86
C ARG A 43 -13.31 -4.74 6.44
N ILE A 44 -12.18 -5.35 6.08
CA ILE A 44 -11.69 -6.57 6.72
C ILE A 44 -10.59 -6.19 7.71
N HIS A 45 -10.85 -6.42 8.99
CA HIS A 45 -9.83 -6.28 10.02
C HIS A 45 -8.98 -7.54 10.05
N THR A 46 -7.71 -7.43 9.70
CA THR A 46 -6.74 -8.49 10.01
C THR A 46 -6.46 -8.47 11.50
N THR A 47 -6.55 -9.62 12.15
CA THR A 47 -6.04 -9.81 13.51
C THR A 47 -4.55 -9.49 13.56
N VAL A 48 -4.05 -9.07 14.73
CA VAL A 48 -2.67 -8.56 14.93
C VAL A 48 -1.58 -9.52 14.42
N HIS A 49 -1.90 -10.78 14.14
CA HIS A 49 -0.97 -11.80 13.63
C HIS A 49 -1.55 -12.65 12.48
N HIS A 50 -2.22 -12.05 11.49
CA HIS A 50 -2.52 -12.77 10.24
C HIS A 50 -1.35 -12.64 9.24
N SER A 51 -0.34 -13.49 9.43
CA SER A 51 0.89 -13.52 8.63
C SER A 51 0.66 -13.67 7.13
N GLN A 52 -0.43 -14.31 6.69
CA GLN A 52 -0.77 -14.41 5.27
C GLN A 52 -1.30 -13.10 4.66
N SER A 53 -2.11 -12.33 5.38
CA SER A 53 -2.68 -11.09 4.85
C SER A 53 -1.70 -9.92 4.92
N ASN A 54 -0.83 -9.91 5.93
CA ASN A 54 0.22 -8.89 6.06
C ASN A 54 1.55 -9.32 5.43
N GLY A 55 1.72 -10.59 5.08
CA GLY A 55 2.97 -11.12 4.55
C GLY A 55 3.44 -10.38 3.29
N LEU A 56 2.53 -10.05 2.36
CA LEU A 56 2.89 -9.34 1.13
C LEU A 56 3.37 -7.89 1.38
N ILE A 57 2.82 -7.20 2.38
CA ILE A 57 3.28 -5.85 2.72
C ILE A 57 4.58 -5.89 3.53
N GLU A 58 4.73 -6.87 4.42
CA GLU A 58 5.96 -7.11 5.17
C GLU A 58 7.12 -7.52 4.27
N GLU A 59 6.87 -8.38 3.28
CA GLU A 59 7.81 -8.77 2.24
C GLU A 59 8.25 -7.53 1.44
N PHE A 60 7.29 -6.68 1.05
CA PHE A 60 7.58 -5.44 0.32
C PHE A 60 8.37 -4.41 1.14
N HIS A 61 8.24 -4.39 2.48
CA HIS A 61 9.00 -3.47 3.31
C HIS A 61 10.52 -3.70 3.22
N ARG A 62 10.98 -4.93 2.99
CA ARG A 62 12.41 -5.26 2.94
C ARG A 62 13.13 -4.57 1.76
N PRO A 63 12.74 -4.78 0.48
CA PRO A 63 13.38 -4.10 -0.65
C PRO A 63 13.14 -2.58 -0.61
N LEU A 64 12.00 -2.11 -0.10
CA LEU A 64 11.75 -0.69 0.07
C LEU A 64 12.76 -0.03 1.02
N LYS A 65 12.99 -0.63 2.20
CA LYS A 65 13.97 -0.12 3.17
C LYS A 65 15.39 -0.15 2.59
N ALA A 66 15.76 -1.25 1.92
CA ALA A 66 17.06 -1.37 1.27
C ALA A 66 17.28 -0.27 0.21
N ALA A 67 16.28 0.00 -0.63
CA ALA A 67 16.33 1.05 -1.62
C ALA A 67 16.33 2.46 -1.01
N ILE A 68 15.69 2.68 0.14
CA ILE A 68 15.78 3.97 0.84
C ILE A 68 17.18 4.18 1.42
N ILE A 69 17.76 3.14 2.04
CA ILE A 69 19.09 3.19 2.65
C ILE A 69 20.17 3.47 1.59
N SER A 70 20.03 2.91 0.38
CA SER A 70 21.03 3.10 -0.69
C SER A 70 21.14 4.54 -1.19
N TYR A 71 20.10 5.37 -1.05
CA TYR A 71 20.16 6.80 -1.40
C TYR A 71 20.88 7.64 -0.32
N ALA A 72 21.14 7.08 0.87
CA ALA A 72 21.95 7.65 1.96
C ALA A 72 21.67 9.15 2.25
N THR A 73 20.40 9.56 2.18
CA THR A 73 20.00 10.97 2.33
C THR A 73 18.79 11.14 3.24
N GLU A 74 18.81 12.18 4.06
CA GLU A 74 17.67 12.56 4.91
C GLU A 74 16.45 13.01 4.08
N LYS A 75 16.67 13.43 2.83
CA LYS A 75 15.62 13.85 1.89
C LYS A 75 15.08 12.68 1.04
N TRP A 76 15.16 11.45 1.54
CA TRP A 76 14.75 10.23 0.83
C TRP A 76 13.30 10.29 0.31
N THR A 77 12.43 11.05 0.97
CA THR A 77 11.03 11.26 0.54
C THR A 77 10.93 11.89 -0.85
N LYS A 78 11.91 12.71 -1.26
CA LYS A 78 11.96 13.28 -2.63
C LYS A 78 12.27 12.22 -3.69
N PHE A 79 12.99 11.17 -3.32
CA PHE A 79 13.36 10.07 -4.19
C PHE A 79 12.36 8.91 -4.13
N LEU A 80 11.39 8.97 -3.21
CA LEU A 80 10.38 7.93 -3.04
C LEU A 80 9.61 7.62 -4.35
N PRO A 81 9.22 8.61 -5.19
CA PRO A 81 8.63 8.29 -6.50
C PRO A 81 9.53 7.45 -7.39
N THR A 82 10.83 7.78 -7.45
CA THR A 82 11.85 7.05 -8.23
C THR A 82 12.10 5.64 -7.69
N ILE A 83 12.19 5.50 -6.36
CA ILE A 83 12.32 4.20 -5.69
C ILE A 83 11.11 3.31 -6.01
N LEU A 84 9.90 3.85 -5.86
CA LEU A 84 8.67 3.12 -6.15
C LEU A 84 8.54 2.78 -7.64
N LEU A 85 9.06 3.61 -8.54
CA LEU A 85 9.09 3.33 -9.98
C LEU A 85 9.90 2.06 -10.29
N GLY A 86 11.03 1.85 -9.61
CA GLY A 86 11.83 0.62 -9.76
C GLY A 86 11.21 -0.62 -9.09
N LEU A 87 10.54 -0.43 -7.95
CA LEU A 87 9.98 -1.55 -7.18
C LEU A 87 8.61 -2.05 -7.69
N ARG A 88 7.77 -1.18 -8.24
CA ARG A 88 6.43 -1.56 -8.73
C ARG A 88 6.41 -2.62 -9.85
N PRO A 89 7.31 -2.59 -10.85
CA PRO A 89 7.41 -3.61 -11.89
C PRO A 89 8.27 -4.81 -11.48
N SER A 90 8.78 -4.87 -10.25
CA SER A 90 9.53 -6.03 -9.77
C SER A 90 8.59 -7.20 -9.50
N LEU A 91 8.93 -8.39 -10.03
CA LEU A 91 8.16 -9.62 -9.83
C LEU A 91 8.16 -10.00 -8.35
N LYS A 92 6.97 -10.26 -7.80
CA LYS A 92 6.83 -10.84 -6.46
C LYS A 92 6.57 -12.33 -6.60
N GLU A 93 7.57 -13.14 -6.28
CA GLU A 93 7.52 -14.60 -6.44
C GLU A 93 6.33 -15.21 -5.68
N THR A 94 6.01 -14.70 -4.49
CA THR A 94 4.89 -15.15 -3.64
C THR A 94 3.54 -15.13 -4.37
N ILE A 95 3.34 -14.22 -5.32
CA ILE A 95 2.07 -14.03 -6.05
C ILE A 95 2.21 -14.16 -7.57
N GLY A 96 3.42 -14.42 -8.08
CA GLY A 96 3.70 -14.59 -9.51
C GLY A 96 3.39 -13.36 -10.38
N CYS A 97 3.24 -12.17 -9.79
CA CYS A 97 2.92 -10.94 -10.51
C CYS A 97 3.58 -9.72 -9.87
N THR A 98 3.57 -8.60 -10.57
CA THR A 98 4.10 -7.31 -10.11
C THR A 98 3.01 -6.46 -9.48
N SER A 99 3.40 -5.48 -8.65
CA SER A 99 2.41 -4.56 -8.06
C SER A 99 1.80 -3.64 -9.11
N ALA A 100 2.56 -3.33 -10.16
CA ALA A 100 2.08 -2.58 -11.31
C ALA A 100 0.98 -3.32 -12.08
N GLU A 101 1.19 -4.60 -12.39
CA GLU A 101 0.21 -5.41 -13.11
C GLU A 101 -1.10 -5.53 -12.33
N LEU A 102 -1.04 -5.74 -11.01
CA LEU A 102 -2.24 -5.82 -10.18
C LEU A 102 -3.05 -4.52 -10.13
N VAL A 103 -2.41 -3.36 -10.28
CA VAL A 103 -3.09 -2.06 -10.20
C VAL A 103 -3.60 -1.59 -11.56
N TYR A 104 -2.85 -1.86 -12.63
CA TYR A 104 -3.15 -1.33 -13.98
C TYR A 104 -3.63 -2.38 -14.97
N GLU A 105 -3.69 -3.66 -14.57
CA GLU A 105 -4.00 -4.81 -15.42
C GLU A 105 -3.10 -4.90 -16.66
N LYS A 106 -1.90 -4.30 -16.59
CA LYS A 106 -0.94 -4.18 -17.68
C LYS A 106 0.48 -4.30 -17.16
N ILE A 107 1.33 -4.93 -17.97
CA ILE A 107 2.77 -4.95 -17.76
C ILE A 107 3.29 -3.54 -18.02
N LEU A 108 3.83 -2.88 -16.98
CA LEU A 108 4.59 -1.65 -17.16
C LEU A 108 5.95 -2.01 -17.79
N ARG A 109 6.14 -1.61 -19.05
CA ARG A 109 7.40 -1.70 -19.79
C ARG A 109 8.22 -0.44 -19.64
#